data_AF-A0A932SQC0-F1
#
_entry.id   AF-A0A932SQC0-F1
#
_cell.length_a   1.000
_cell.length_b   1.000
_cell.length_c   1.000
_cell.angle_alpha   90.00
_cell.angle_beta   90.00
_cell.angle_gamma   90.00
#
_symmetry.space_group_name_H-M   'P 1'
#
loop_
_entity.id
_entity.type
_entity.pdbx_description
1 polymer ?
#
loop_
_entity_poly.entity_id
_entity_poly.type
_entity_poly.pdbx_seq_one_letter_code
_entity_poly.pdbx_strand_id
1 'polypeptide(L)'
;MSSVSKSKRTQSRDQVRIWLSTVLTPILSALDVEAGFAQRHNWSFRCDSQDFEYLWPTEMMIAAPHRANAQQIFRYYPLLKLKAGAHDRTLAALRDACRTAYEKLLSSERFRNLPGPNDHGLENRKYLAEYVINGLRDLPSHYVFADFWNSTGGEYLRLRSYPFLRPSFHSIETTGESFRAAAAALRKNTKQLLERIADEAGLAPADPTFT
;
A
#
# COMPACT_ATOMS: atom_id res chain seq x y z
N MET A 1 -52.08 13.35 -9.77
CA MET A 1 -50.61 13.26 -9.91
C MET A 1 -50.08 12.53 -8.69
N SER A 2 -49.91 11.22 -8.79
CA SER A 2 -49.51 10.37 -7.66
C SER A 2 -48.00 10.49 -7.43
N SER A 3 -47.64 10.94 -6.24
CA SER A 3 -46.25 11.03 -5.79
C SER A 3 -45.72 9.61 -5.54
N VAL A 4 -44.85 9.15 -6.45
CA VAL A 4 -44.07 7.93 -6.21
C VAL A 4 -43.02 8.26 -5.15
N SER A 5 -43.37 7.95 -3.90
CA SER A 5 -42.43 7.81 -2.80
C SER A 5 -41.32 6.85 -3.23
N LYS A 6 -40.11 7.39 -3.45
CA LYS A 6 -38.90 6.58 -3.66
C LYS A 6 -38.60 5.85 -2.35
N SER A 7 -39.17 4.65 -2.20
CA SER A 7 -38.81 3.70 -1.16
C SER A 7 -37.29 3.55 -1.14
N LYS A 8 -36.65 3.96 -0.04
CA LYS A 8 -35.26 3.63 0.26
C LYS A 8 -35.21 2.11 0.37
N ARG A 9 -34.79 1.45 -0.71
CA ARG A 9 -34.65 0.00 -0.79
C ARG A 9 -33.62 -0.45 0.26
N THR A 10 -34.10 -0.87 1.43
CA THR A 10 -33.26 -1.46 2.47
C THR A 10 -32.61 -2.71 1.92
N GLN A 11 -31.29 -2.82 2.05
CA GLN A 11 -30.53 -3.98 1.56
C GLN A 11 -30.96 -5.21 2.34
N SER A 12 -31.07 -6.36 1.66
CA SER A 12 -31.35 -7.60 2.35
C SER A 12 -30.18 -7.97 3.27
N ARG A 13 -30.50 -8.66 4.38
CA ARG A 13 -29.49 -9.17 5.33
C ARG A 13 -28.41 -10.00 4.63
N ASP A 14 -28.78 -10.82 3.64
CA ASP A 14 -27.83 -11.63 2.88
C ASP A 14 -26.92 -10.79 1.98
N GLN A 15 -27.45 -9.74 1.35
CA GLN A 15 -26.64 -8.81 0.56
C GLN A 15 -25.57 -8.12 1.42
N VAL A 16 -25.95 -7.71 2.63
CA VAL A 16 -25.03 -7.12 3.60
C VAL A 16 -23.96 -8.14 4.02
N ARG A 17 -24.33 -9.38 4.35
CA ARG A 17 -23.36 -10.44 4.68
C ARG A 17 -22.33 -10.64 3.58
N ILE A 18 -22.77 -10.68 2.31
CA ILE A 18 -21.88 -10.82 1.15
C ILE A 18 -20.91 -9.62 1.07
N TRP A 19 -21.40 -8.39 1.22
CA TRP A 19 -20.53 -7.20 1.20
C TRP A 19 -19.48 -7.20 2.31
N LEU A 20 -19.88 -7.60 3.52
CA LEU A 20 -18.99 -7.70 4.67
C LEU A 20 -17.85 -8.69 4.40
N SER A 21 -18.17 -9.90 3.95
CA SER A 21 -17.19 -10.97 3.77
C SER A 21 -16.35 -10.84 2.50
N THR A 22 -16.93 -10.33 1.40
CA THR A 22 -16.24 -10.33 0.10
C THR A 22 -15.61 -9.00 -0.28
N VAL A 23 -15.93 -7.90 0.43
CA VAL A 23 -15.41 -6.56 0.09
C VAL A 23 -14.81 -5.86 1.30
N LEU A 24 -15.59 -5.62 2.35
CA LEU A 24 -15.14 -4.77 3.46
C LEU A 24 -14.05 -5.43 4.30
N THR A 25 -14.19 -6.71 4.62
CA THR A 25 -13.19 -7.47 5.39
C THR A 25 -11.87 -7.61 4.63
N PRO A 26 -11.85 -8.00 3.34
CA PRO A 26 -10.62 -8.02 2.54
C PRO A 26 -9.92 -6.65 2.45
N ILE A 27 -10.68 -5.57 2.20
CA ILE A 27 -10.11 -4.21 2.17
C ILE A 27 -9.46 -3.87 3.52
N LEU A 28 -10.13 -4.16 4.64
CA LEU A 28 -9.58 -3.89 5.97
C LEU A 28 -8.30 -4.68 6.24
N SER A 29 -8.30 -5.97 5.92
CA SER A 29 -7.13 -6.84 6.09
C SER A 29 -5.93 -6.34 5.28
N ALA A 30 -6.15 -5.90 4.04
CA ALA A 30 -5.08 -5.35 3.21
C ALA A 30 -4.55 -4.02 3.79
N LEU A 31 -5.46 -3.11 4.21
CA LEU A 31 -5.08 -1.84 4.81
C LEU A 31 -4.33 -1.99 6.14
N ASP A 32 -4.59 -3.05 6.91
CA ASP A 32 -3.83 -3.38 8.12
C ASP A 32 -2.38 -3.76 7.79
N VAL A 33 -2.16 -4.53 6.71
CA VAL A 33 -0.83 -4.85 6.21
C VAL A 33 -0.11 -3.58 5.75
N GLU A 34 -0.76 -2.76 4.93
CA GLU A 34 -0.19 -1.50 4.43
C GLU A 34 0.21 -0.55 5.55
N ALA A 35 -0.62 -0.45 6.60
CA ALA A 35 -0.32 0.37 7.76
C ALA A 35 0.99 -0.04 8.44
N GLY A 36 1.25 -1.35 8.56
CA GLY A 36 2.50 -1.87 9.14
C GLY A 36 3.74 -1.49 8.31
N PHE A 37 3.63 -1.46 6.98
CA PHE A 37 4.70 -1.02 6.09
C PHE A 37 4.91 0.50 6.15
N ALA A 38 3.83 1.28 6.05
CA ALA A 38 3.88 2.74 6.09
C ALA A 38 4.42 3.29 7.42
N GLN A 39 4.10 2.65 8.56
CA GLN A 39 4.64 3.03 9.88
C GLN A 39 6.16 2.86 9.97
N ARG A 40 6.71 1.86 9.30
CA ARG A 40 8.15 1.58 9.27
C ARG A 40 8.90 2.38 8.20
N HIS A 41 8.20 3.22 7.43
CA HIS A 41 8.75 3.89 6.25
C HIS A 41 9.39 2.92 5.24
N ASN A 42 8.91 1.67 5.21
CA ASN A 42 9.29 0.67 4.23
C ASN A 42 8.14 0.55 3.23
N TRP A 43 8.36 1.00 2.01
CA TRP A 43 7.31 1.06 0.99
C TRP A 43 7.06 -0.26 0.27
N SER A 44 7.84 -1.31 0.57
CA SER A 44 7.79 -2.59 -0.14
C SER A 44 8.02 -2.49 -1.65
N PHE A 45 8.74 -1.44 -2.09
CA PHE A 45 9.09 -1.27 -3.50
C PHE A 45 9.99 -2.40 -3.95
N ARG A 46 9.74 -2.95 -5.15
CA ARG A 46 10.53 -4.04 -5.73
C ARG A 46 11.20 -3.58 -7.03
N CYS A 47 12.49 -3.84 -7.20
CA CYS A 47 13.24 -3.41 -8.37
C CYS A 47 12.80 -4.08 -9.66
N ASP A 48 12.33 -5.33 -9.58
CA ASP A 48 11.98 -6.14 -10.75
C ASP A 48 10.63 -5.74 -11.36
N SER A 49 9.61 -5.50 -10.52
CA SER A 49 8.30 -5.01 -10.98
C SER A 49 8.22 -3.47 -11.07
N GLN A 50 9.14 -2.78 -10.40
CA GLN A 50 9.04 -1.35 -10.10
C GLN A 50 7.67 -0.98 -9.51
N ASP A 51 7.15 -1.85 -8.65
CA ASP A 51 5.88 -1.68 -7.97
C ASP A 51 6.02 -2.15 -6.52
N PHE A 52 4.94 -2.04 -5.75
CA PHE A 52 4.90 -2.45 -4.36
C PHE A 52 4.46 -3.91 -4.22
N GLU A 53 5.12 -4.63 -3.32
CA GLU A 53 4.75 -6.00 -2.99
C GLU A 53 3.51 -6.05 -2.09
N TYR A 54 3.38 -5.11 -1.14
CA TYR A 54 2.35 -5.13 -0.10
C TYR A 54 1.45 -3.91 -0.06
N LEU A 55 1.65 -2.92 -0.94
CA LEU A 55 0.78 -1.76 -1.08
C LEU A 55 -0.02 -1.87 -2.37
N TRP A 56 -1.34 -2.03 -2.27
CA TRP A 56 -2.18 -2.44 -3.39
C TRP A 56 -3.25 -1.41 -3.73
N PRO A 57 -3.56 -1.17 -5.00
CA PRO A 57 -4.80 -0.49 -5.36
C PRO A 57 -6.01 -1.21 -4.77
N THR A 58 -7.07 -0.47 -4.43
CA THR A 58 -8.26 -1.02 -3.75
C THR A 58 -8.90 -2.18 -4.53
N GLU A 59 -8.84 -2.17 -5.87
CA GLU A 59 -9.36 -3.26 -6.71
C GLU A 59 -8.59 -4.58 -6.52
N MET A 60 -7.29 -4.52 -6.22
CA MET A 60 -6.45 -5.70 -5.98
C MET A 60 -6.61 -6.28 -4.58
N MET A 61 -7.13 -5.50 -3.62
CA MET A 61 -7.49 -5.99 -2.28
C MET A 61 -8.71 -6.93 -2.30
N ILE A 62 -9.42 -6.99 -3.43
CA ILE A 62 -10.67 -7.73 -3.59
C ILE A 62 -10.44 -8.83 -4.62
N ALA A 63 -10.78 -10.07 -4.27
CA ALA A 63 -10.69 -11.18 -5.21
C ALA A 63 -11.53 -10.91 -6.47
N ALA A 64 -10.99 -11.27 -7.64
CA ALA A 64 -11.60 -10.98 -8.93
C ALA A 64 -13.10 -11.37 -9.04
N PRO A 65 -13.55 -12.53 -8.51
CA PRO A 65 -14.98 -12.90 -8.55
C PRO A 65 -15.91 -11.95 -7.79
N HIS A 66 -15.38 -11.14 -6.87
CA HIS A 66 -16.15 -10.27 -5.98
C HIS A 66 -16.13 -8.80 -6.38
N ARG A 67 -15.49 -8.44 -7.51
CA ARG A 67 -15.44 -7.05 -8.00
C ARG A 67 -16.82 -6.47 -8.31
N ALA A 68 -17.77 -7.28 -8.75
CA ALA A 68 -19.16 -6.83 -8.94
C ALA A 68 -19.80 -6.37 -7.62
N ASN A 69 -19.52 -7.07 -6.52
CA ASN A 69 -19.97 -6.67 -5.17
C ASN A 69 -19.31 -5.36 -4.75
N ALA A 70 -18.02 -5.16 -5.09
CA ALA A 70 -17.31 -3.91 -4.85
C ALA A 70 -17.94 -2.73 -5.62
N GLN A 71 -18.28 -2.92 -6.89
CA GLN A 71 -18.97 -1.89 -7.68
C GLN A 71 -20.35 -1.55 -7.09
N GLN A 72 -21.06 -2.56 -6.58
CA GLN A 72 -22.35 -2.38 -5.93
C GLN A 72 -22.19 -1.56 -4.63
N ILE A 73 -21.29 -1.94 -3.72
CA ILE A 73 -21.10 -1.23 -2.46
C ILE A 73 -20.63 0.22 -2.69
N PHE A 74 -19.75 0.46 -3.66
CA PHE A 74 -19.31 1.82 -4.01
C PHE A 74 -20.42 2.69 -4.60
N ARG A 75 -21.46 2.09 -5.19
CA ARG A 75 -22.66 2.79 -5.63
C ARG A 75 -23.54 3.21 -4.44
N TYR A 76 -23.69 2.34 -3.46
CA TYR A 76 -24.49 2.61 -2.26
C TYR A 76 -23.81 3.52 -1.25
N TYR A 77 -22.47 3.48 -1.18
CA TYR A 77 -21.67 4.28 -0.25
C TYR A 77 -20.61 5.09 -1.00
N PRO A 78 -21.00 6.22 -1.63
CA PRO A 78 -20.10 7.05 -2.43
C PRO A 78 -18.91 7.61 -1.64
N LEU A 79 -19.05 7.83 -0.33
CA LEU A 79 -17.95 8.27 0.52
C LEU A 79 -16.83 7.22 0.56
N LEU A 80 -17.17 5.93 0.65
CA LEU A 80 -16.18 4.85 0.59
C LEU A 80 -15.45 4.87 -0.77
N LYS A 81 -16.20 5.01 -1.87
CA LYS A 81 -15.63 5.14 -3.22
C LYS A 81 -14.67 6.32 -3.33
N LEU A 82 -15.03 7.47 -2.75
CA LEU A 82 -14.18 8.66 -2.74
C LEU A 82 -12.87 8.41 -1.99
N LYS A 83 -12.93 7.75 -0.84
CA LYS A 83 -11.74 7.40 -0.04
C LYS A 83 -10.86 6.37 -0.73
N ALA A 84 -11.45 5.35 -1.35
CA ALA A 84 -10.73 4.36 -2.17
C ALA A 84 -10.01 5.05 -3.34
N GLY A 85 -10.69 5.95 -4.05
CA GLY A 85 -10.06 6.71 -5.12
C GLY A 85 -8.95 7.66 -4.64
N ALA A 86 -9.08 8.25 -3.45
CA ALA A 86 -8.02 9.08 -2.87
C ALA A 86 -6.79 8.24 -2.50
N HIS A 87 -7.00 7.09 -1.87
CA HIS A 87 -5.99 6.10 -1.57
C HIS A 87 -5.21 5.69 -2.82
N ASP A 88 -5.90 5.21 -3.85
CA ASP A 88 -5.28 4.69 -5.07
C ASP A 88 -4.47 5.78 -5.80
N ARG A 89 -4.95 7.03 -5.81
CA ARG A 89 -4.20 8.17 -6.38
C ARG A 89 -2.92 8.47 -5.60
N THR A 90 -2.98 8.48 -4.26
CA THR A 90 -1.79 8.71 -3.45
C THR A 90 -0.79 7.57 -3.54
N LEU A 91 -1.26 6.32 -3.68
CA LEU A 91 -0.41 5.16 -3.93
C LEU A 91 0.31 5.26 -5.28
N ALA A 92 -0.40 5.67 -6.34
CA ALA A 92 0.21 5.91 -7.65
C ALA A 92 1.28 7.02 -7.59
N ALA A 93 1.00 8.13 -6.90
CA ALA A 93 1.99 9.20 -6.74
C ALA A 93 3.24 8.75 -5.96
N LEU A 94 3.07 7.93 -4.92
CA LEU A 94 4.18 7.32 -4.18
C LEU A 94 4.99 6.37 -5.07
N ARG A 95 4.33 5.54 -5.89
CA ARG A 95 4.99 4.66 -6.87
C ARG A 95 5.87 5.45 -7.82
N ASP A 96 5.35 6.52 -8.40
CA ASP A 96 6.08 7.36 -9.35
C ASP A 96 7.29 8.05 -8.68
N ALA A 97 7.13 8.49 -7.43
CA ALA A 97 8.23 9.05 -6.64
C ALA A 97 9.33 8.00 -6.38
N CYS A 98 8.96 6.77 -5.99
CA CYS A 98 9.89 5.66 -5.80
C CYS A 98 10.64 5.32 -7.09
N ARG A 99 9.95 5.20 -8.23
CA ARG A 99 10.55 4.94 -9.55
C ARG A 99 11.55 6.02 -9.93
N THR A 100 11.15 7.29 -9.81
CA THR A 100 12.00 8.43 -10.12
C THR A 100 13.28 8.43 -9.26
N ALA A 101 13.15 8.19 -7.96
CA ALA A 101 14.30 8.13 -7.07
C ALA A 101 15.20 6.93 -7.38
N TYR A 102 14.61 5.78 -7.70
CA TYR A 102 15.31 4.55 -8.06
C TYR A 102 16.15 4.73 -9.32
N GLU A 103 15.58 5.29 -10.39
CA GLU A 103 16.31 5.59 -11.64
C GLU A 103 17.45 6.60 -11.43
N LYS A 104 17.20 7.66 -10.65
CA LYS A 104 18.23 8.66 -10.30
C LYS A 104 19.34 8.06 -9.44
N LEU A 105 19.00 7.14 -8.54
CA LEU A 105 19.97 6.44 -7.71
C LEU A 105 20.88 5.56 -8.58
N LEU A 106 20.31 4.76 -9.48
CA LEU A 106 21.08 3.90 -10.39
C LEU A 106 21.99 4.69 -11.35
N SER A 107 21.53 5.84 -11.84
CA SER A 107 22.33 6.71 -12.71
C SER A 107 23.43 7.48 -11.95
N SER A 108 23.31 7.62 -10.63
CA SER A 108 24.28 8.33 -9.81
C SER A 108 25.66 7.67 -9.83
N GLU A 109 26.68 8.44 -10.20
CA GLU A 109 28.07 7.99 -10.13
C GLU A 109 28.46 7.61 -8.70
N ARG A 110 27.97 8.35 -7.71
CA ARG A 110 28.26 8.09 -6.30
C ARG A 110 27.73 6.75 -5.83
N PHE A 111 26.53 6.37 -6.29
CA PHE A 111 25.98 5.04 -6.01
C PHE A 111 26.76 3.94 -6.73
N ARG A 112 27.17 4.18 -7.98
CA ARG A 112 27.97 3.22 -8.78
C ARG A 112 29.38 3.02 -8.21
N ASN A 113 29.95 4.03 -7.58
CA ASN A 113 31.29 3.97 -6.98
C ASN A 113 31.30 3.39 -5.56
N LEU A 114 30.13 3.15 -4.93
CA LEU A 114 30.11 2.42 -3.65
C LEU A 114 30.52 0.96 -3.86
N PRO A 115 31.21 0.35 -2.87
CA PRO A 115 31.64 -1.05 -2.92
C PRO A 115 30.43 -1.95 -3.18
N GLY A 116 30.53 -2.88 -4.13
CA GLY A 116 29.50 -3.91 -4.30
C GLY A 116 29.84 -5.17 -3.49
N PRO A 117 28.89 -6.10 -3.31
CA PRO A 117 29.19 -7.44 -2.83
C PRO A 117 30.18 -8.14 -3.77
N ASN A 118 31.29 -8.67 -3.22
CA ASN A 118 32.41 -9.21 -3.99
C ASN A 118 32.05 -10.39 -4.91
N ASP A 119 30.98 -11.13 -4.59
CA ASP A 119 30.58 -12.37 -5.28
C ASP A 119 29.39 -12.20 -6.23
N HIS A 120 28.85 -10.99 -6.34
CA HIS A 120 27.61 -10.73 -7.05
C HIS A 120 27.80 -9.59 -8.06
N GLY A 121 27.65 -9.91 -9.35
CA GLY A 121 27.91 -8.99 -10.46
C GLY A 121 27.16 -7.66 -10.37
N LEU A 122 27.58 -6.67 -11.17
CA LEU A 122 27.04 -5.30 -11.19
C LEU A 122 25.52 -5.22 -11.37
N GLU A 123 24.92 -6.22 -12.00
CA GLU A 123 23.47 -6.39 -12.17
C GLU A 123 22.70 -6.47 -10.84
N ASN A 124 23.34 -6.88 -9.75
CA ASN A 124 22.72 -7.00 -8.43
C ASN A 124 22.59 -5.68 -7.67
N ARG A 125 23.20 -4.60 -8.19
CA ARG A 125 23.04 -3.25 -7.61
C ARG A 125 21.59 -2.77 -7.60
N LYS A 126 20.72 -3.33 -8.45
CA LYS A 126 19.28 -3.08 -8.42
C LYS A 126 18.64 -3.38 -7.06
N TYR A 127 19.07 -4.46 -6.39
CA TYR A 127 18.57 -4.84 -5.08
C TYR A 127 19.09 -3.90 -3.98
N LEU A 128 20.34 -3.44 -4.08
CA LEU A 128 20.87 -2.42 -3.14
C LEU A 128 20.13 -1.10 -3.29
N ALA A 129 19.80 -0.70 -4.52
CA ALA A 129 18.98 0.47 -4.78
C ALA A 129 17.56 0.31 -4.19
N GLU A 130 16.95 -0.86 -4.34
CA GLU A 130 15.67 -1.20 -3.69
C GLU A 130 15.73 -0.99 -2.17
N TYR A 131 16.79 -1.48 -1.52
CA TYR A 131 16.96 -1.33 -0.07
C TYR A 131 17.10 0.12 0.37
N VAL A 132 17.77 0.96 -0.44
CA VAL A 132 17.83 2.42 -0.19
C VAL A 132 16.45 3.07 -0.32
N ILE A 133 15.68 2.72 -1.36
CA ILE A 133 14.31 3.24 -1.56
C ILE A 133 13.40 2.87 -0.38
N ASN A 134 13.50 1.62 0.08
CA ASN A 134 12.72 1.11 1.22
C ASN A 134 13.28 1.52 2.59
N GLY A 135 14.42 2.20 2.63
CA GLY A 135 15.05 2.64 3.89
C GLY A 135 15.43 1.51 4.83
N LEU A 136 15.74 0.32 4.31
CA LEU A 136 16.05 -0.86 5.12
C LEU A 136 17.37 -0.67 5.85
N ARG A 137 17.36 -0.72 7.18
CA ARG A 137 18.59 -0.64 7.98
C ARG A 137 19.32 -1.97 8.00
N ASP A 138 18.57 -3.02 8.28
CA ASP A 138 19.08 -4.38 8.43
C ASP A 138 18.25 -5.34 7.57
N LEU A 139 18.89 -6.38 7.06
CA LEU A 139 18.29 -7.50 6.36
C LEU A 139 18.39 -8.77 7.22
N PRO A 140 17.32 -9.59 7.28
CA PRO A 140 17.38 -10.91 7.86
C PRO A 140 18.44 -11.80 7.19
N SER A 141 19.08 -12.68 7.97
CA SER A 141 20.22 -13.52 7.51
C SER A 141 19.92 -14.47 6.35
N HIS A 142 18.65 -14.76 6.07
CA HIS A 142 18.27 -15.60 4.93
C HIS A 142 18.29 -14.86 3.58
N TYR A 143 18.48 -13.53 3.57
CA TYR A 143 18.65 -12.78 2.33
C TYR A 143 20.09 -12.91 1.82
N VAL A 144 20.24 -13.10 0.51
CA VAL A 144 21.54 -13.26 -0.16
C VAL A 144 22.52 -12.12 0.15
N PHE A 145 22.02 -10.88 0.25
CA PHE A 145 22.86 -9.71 0.51
C PHE A 145 22.92 -9.32 2.00
N ALA A 146 22.43 -10.15 2.93
CA ALA A 146 22.29 -9.76 4.33
C ALA A 146 23.62 -9.35 4.99
N ASP A 147 24.66 -10.18 4.88
CA ASP A 147 25.95 -9.92 5.51
C ASP A 147 26.60 -8.64 4.96
N PHE A 148 26.53 -8.46 3.63
CA PHE A 148 27.02 -7.27 2.96
C PHE A 148 26.23 -6.02 3.37
N TRP A 149 24.90 -6.09 3.33
CA TRP A 149 24.04 -4.95 3.64
C TRP A 149 24.12 -4.55 5.11
N ASN A 150 24.15 -5.51 6.03
CA ASN A 150 24.20 -5.21 7.46
C ASN A 150 25.54 -4.58 7.87
N SER A 151 26.62 -4.80 7.12
CA SER A 151 27.92 -4.18 7.34
C SER A 151 28.08 -2.83 6.61
N THR A 152 27.48 -2.65 5.44
CA THR A 152 27.74 -1.48 4.55
C THR A 152 26.52 -0.62 4.23
N GLY A 153 25.31 -1.10 4.51
CA GLY A 153 24.03 -0.48 4.12
C GLY A 153 23.85 0.94 4.67
N GLY A 154 24.45 1.24 5.82
CA GLY A 154 24.52 2.59 6.35
C GLY A 154 25.13 3.60 5.37
N GLU A 155 26.13 3.20 4.58
CA GLU A 155 26.77 4.07 3.58
C GLU A 155 25.84 4.36 2.40
N TYR A 156 25.11 3.32 1.97
CA TYR A 156 24.09 3.42 0.94
C TYR A 156 22.93 4.33 1.37
N LEU A 157 22.46 4.19 2.61
CA LEU A 157 21.38 5.01 3.14
C LEU A 157 21.76 6.50 3.24
N ARG A 158 23.04 6.84 3.42
CA ARG A 158 23.52 8.25 3.39
C ARG A 158 23.28 8.92 2.04
N LEU A 159 23.12 8.16 0.95
CA LEU A 159 22.80 8.72 -0.37
C LEU A 159 21.44 9.43 -0.39
N ARG A 160 20.51 9.08 0.52
CA ARG A 160 19.21 9.76 0.65
C ARG A 160 19.35 11.25 0.97
N SER A 161 20.41 11.62 1.68
CA SER A 161 20.69 13.00 2.08
C SER A 161 21.57 13.76 1.09
N TYR A 162 22.08 13.10 0.05
CA TYR A 162 22.99 13.72 -0.91
C TYR A 162 22.27 14.79 -1.75
N PRO A 163 22.82 16.00 -1.96
CA PRO A 163 22.09 17.11 -2.59
C PRO A 163 21.41 16.78 -3.92
N PHE A 164 22.03 15.96 -4.76
CA PHE A 164 21.46 15.53 -6.05
C PHE A 164 20.24 14.60 -5.90
N LEU A 165 20.24 13.74 -4.88
CA LEU A 165 19.19 12.73 -4.67
C LEU A 165 18.11 13.20 -3.69
N ARG A 166 18.47 14.12 -2.78
CA ARG A 166 17.62 14.63 -1.71
C ARG A 166 16.23 15.07 -2.19
N PRO A 167 16.05 15.80 -3.31
CA PRO A 167 14.71 16.17 -3.78
C PRO A 167 13.82 14.95 -4.08
N SER A 168 14.39 13.86 -4.60
CA SER A 168 13.63 12.66 -4.96
C SER A 168 13.22 11.88 -3.71
N PHE A 169 14.09 11.79 -2.70
CA PHE A 169 13.75 11.17 -1.42
C PHE A 169 12.78 12.01 -0.59
N HIS A 170 12.88 13.34 -0.66
CA HIS A 170 11.88 14.23 -0.07
C HIS A 170 10.50 14.05 -0.74
N SER A 171 10.47 13.81 -2.05
CA SER A 171 9.23 13.48 -2.77
C SER A 171 8.63 12.16 -2.28
N ILE A 172 9.44 11.11 -2.06
CA ILE A 172 8.99 9.84 -1.46
C ILE A 172 8.40 10.09 -0.07
N GLU A 173 9.06 10.87 0.78
CA GLU A 173 8.57 11.16 2.13
C GLU A 173 7.22 11.91 2.11
N THR A 174 7.09 12.91 1.24
CA THR A 174 5.88 13.73 1.09
C THR A 174 4.70 12.93 0.53
N THR A 175 4.94 12.15 -0.53
CA THR A 175 3.92 11.28 -1.13
C THR A 175 3.57 10.11 -0.21
N GLY A 176 4.56 9.58 0.53
CA GLY A 176 4.38 8.54 1.53
C GLY A 176 3.51 8.99 2.70
N GLU A 177 3.70 10.23 3.19
CA GLU A 177 2.82 10.82 4.20
C GLU A 177 1.38 10.97 3.69
N SER A 178 1.24 11.44 2.45
CA SER A 178 -0.06 11.61 1.81
C SER A 178 -0.79 10.28 1.65
N PHE A 179 -0.06 9.24 1.21
CA PHE A 179 -0.56 7.86 1.13
C PHE A 179 -0.97 7.34 2.51
N ARG A 180 -0.12 7.49 3.53
CA ARG A 180 -0.41 7.05 4.90
C ARG A 180 -1.70 7.68 5.44
N ALA A 181 -1.87 8.98 5.23
CA ALA A 181 -3.09 9.69 5.63
C ALA A 181 -4.33 9.18 4.88
N ALA A 182 -4.21 8.93 3.56
CA ALA A 182 -5.31 8.41 2.75
C ALA A 182 -5.69 6.96 3.13
N ALA A 183 -4.71 6.08 3.33
CA ALA A 183 -4.90 4.70 3.78
C ALA A 183 -5.57 4.66 5.17
N ALA A 184 -5.09 5.46 6.12
CA ALA A 184 -5.71 5.57 7.45
C ALA A 184 -7.16 6.08 7.37
N ALA A 185 -7.44 7.05 6.50
CA ALA A 185 -8.79 7.56 6.28
C ALA A 185 -9.71 6.50 5.64
N LEU A 186 -9.24 5.77 4.64
CA LEU A 186 -9.99 4.68 4.02
C LEU A 186 -10.26 3.56 5.01
N ARG A 187 -9.26 3.14 5.79
CA ARG A 187 -9.38 2.12 6.83
C ARG A 187 -10.44 2.49 7.86
N LYS A 188 -10.38 3.72 8.40
CA LYS A 188 -11.36 4.23 9.35
C LYS A 188 -12.77 4.20 8.78
N ASN A 189 -12.96 4.70 7.55
CA ASN A 189 -14.27 4.73 6.90
C ASN A 189 -14.80 3.31 6.61
N THR A 190 -13.92 2.39 6.18
CA THR A 190 -14.30 1.00 5.90
C THR A 190 -14.74 0.30 7.16
N LYS A 191 -14.01 0.48 8.28
CA LYS A 191 -14.38 -0.08 9.59
C LYS A 191 -15.71 0.47 10.10
N GLN A 192 -15.89 1.79 10.08
CA GLN A 192 -17.14 2.42 10.50
C GLN A 192 -18.33 1.99 9.64
N LEU A 193 -18.11 1.82 8.32
CA LEU A 193 -19.16 1.33 7.43
C LEU A 193 -19.50 -0.12 7.74
N LEU A 194 -18.50 -0.98 7.93
CA LEU A 194 -18.66 -2.39 8.28
C LEU A 194 -19.52 -2.54 9.54
N GLU A 195 -19.15 -1.86 10.63
CA GLU A 195 -19.87 -1.89 11.91
C GLU A 195 -21.31 -1.41 11.71
N ARG A 196 -21.51 -0.25 11.09
CA ARG A 196 -22.83 0.34 10.89
C ARG A 196 -23.78 -0.57 10.10
N ILE A 197 -23.33 -1.14 8.98
CA ILE A 197 -24.21 -1.97 8.15
C ILE A 197 -24.45 -3.35 8.76
N ALA A 198 -23.51 -3.87 9.55
CA ALA A 198 -23.70 -5.10 10.31
C ALA A 198 -24.77 -4.92 11.39
N ASP A 199 -24.70 -3.83 12.16
CA ASP A 199 -25.67 -3.46 13.19
C ASP A 199 -27.07 -3.23 12.59
N GLU A 200 -27.16 -2.45 11.51
CA GLU A 200 -28.41 -2.19 10.77
C GLU A 200 -29.05 -3.49 10.25
N ALA A 201 -28.25 -4.53 9.96
CA ALA A 201 -28.71 -5.83 9.47
C ALA A 201 -28.93 -6.89 10.57
N GLY A 202 -28.70 -6.55 11.85
CA GLY A 202 -28.79 -7.49 12.97
C GLY A 202 -27.83 -8.68 12.83
N LEU A 203 -26.63 -8.43 12.33
CA LEU A 203 -25.57 -9.43 12.21
C LEU A 203 -24.70 -9.41 13.46
N ALA A 204 -24.39 -10.60 14.00
CA ALA A 204 -23.41 -10.72 15.07
C ALA A 204 -22.05 -10.18 14.59
N PRO A 205 -21.18 -9.69 15.51
CA PRO A 205 -19.80 -9.38 15.18
C PRO A 205 -19.18 -10.57 14.45
N ALA A 206 -18.56 -10.32 13.29
CA ALA A 206 -17.83 -11.38 12.60
C ALA A 206 -16.75 -11.93 13.55
N ASP A 207 -16.86 -13.21 13.88
CA ASP A 207 -15.89 -13.93 14.70
C ASP A 207 -14.55 -13.90 13.94
N PRO A 208 -13.46 -13.34 14.50
CA PRO A 208 -12.18 -13.20 13.80
C PRO A 208 -11.47 -14.55 13.56
N THR A 209 -12.12 -15.68 13.83
CA THR A 209 -11.52 -17.02 13.95
C THR A 209 -11.63 -17.92 12.72
N PHE A 210 -12.03 -17.40 11.55
CA PHE A 210 -11.94 -18.15 10.29
C PHE A 210 -10.95 -17.51 9.32
N THR A 211 -9.67 -17.77 9.57
CA THR A 211 -8.60 -17.83 8.55
C THR A 211 -7.95 -19.19 8.59
#